data_AF-A0A961SZY9-F1
#
_entry.id   AF-A0A961SZY9-F1
#
_cell.length_a   1.000
_cell.length_b   1.000
_cell.length_c   1.000
_cell.angle_alpha   90.00
_cell.angle_beta   90.00
_cell.angle_gamma   90.00
#
_symmetry.space_group_name_H-M   'P 1'
#
loop_
_entity.id
_entity.type
_entity.pdbx_description
1 polymer ?
#
loop_
_entity_poly.entity_id
_entity_poly.type
_entity_poly.pdbx_seq_one_letter_code
_entity_poly.pdbx_strand_id
1 'polypeptide(L)'
;MTETVTAAMLAIGDELLSGRTKDRNIGHLAEVMTLLGIDLMEVRIVSDDQAAIVEAVNALRQRNDYVFTSGGIGPTHDDITADAIGAAFDLPVIHDPRATEILERHYAERGIEFTDARKRMTRMPQGS
;
A
#
# COMPACT_ATOMS: atom_id res chain seq x y z
N MET A 1 31.70 -5.18 8.54
CA MET A 1 30.64 -5.60 7.59
C MET A 1 29.64 -4.47 7.57
N THR A 2 29.33 -3.91 6.41
CA THR A 2 28.18 -3.00 6.28
C THR A 2 26.92 -3.81 6.60
N GLU A 3 26.04 -3.27 7.43
CA GLU A 3 24.74 -3.89 7.68
C GLU A 3 23.98 -4.01 6.35
N THR A 4 23.46 -5.20 6.08
CA THR A 4 22.60 -5.44 4.91
C THR A 4 21.26 -4.79 5.17
N VAL A 5 20.84 -3.92 4.26
CA VAL A 5 19.52 -3.29 4.31
C VAL A 5 18.47 -4.31 3.89
N THR A 6 17.38 -4.38 4.64
CA THR A 6 16.33 -5.39 4.50
C THR A 6 14.98 -4.78 4.12
N ALA A 7 14.20 -5.53 3.37
CA ALA A 7 12.85 -5.16 2.98
C ALA A 7 11.86 -6.31 3.21
N ALA A 8 10.60 -5.96 3.39
CA ALA A 8 9.48 -6.88 3.29
C ALA A 8 8.36 -6.31 2.41
N MET A 9 7.49 -7.19 1.93
CA MET A 9 6.31 -6.82 1.17
C MET A 9 5.04 -7.36 1.80
N LEU A 10 4.00 -6.53 1.82
CA LEU A 10 2.63 -6.89 2.17
C LEU A 10 1.74 -6.70 0.94
N ALA A 11 1.32 -7.80 0.32
CA ALA A 11 0.29 -7.79 -0.70
C ALA A 11 -1.09 -7.95 -0.05
N ILE A 12 -2.03 -7.11 -0.43
CA ILE A 12 -3.38 -6.99 0.16
C ILE A 12 -4.38 -7.24 -0.96
N GLY A 13 -5.25 -8.24 -0.78
CA GLY A 13 -6.28 -8.54 -1.77
C GLY A 13 -6.85 -9.95 -1.65
N ASP A 14 -8.16 -10.07 -1.45
CA ASP A 14 -8.87 -11.36 -1.44
C ASP A 14 -8.75 -12.10 -2.79
N GLU A 15 -8.61 -11.36 -3.90
CA GLU A 15 -8.39 -11.92 -5.23
C GLU A 15 -7.02 -12.59 -5.40
N LEU A 16 -6.02 -12.15 -4.61
CA LEU A 16 -4.71 -12.80 -4.56
C LEU A 16 -4.80 -14.11 -3.76
N LEU A 17 -5.45 -14.08 -2.59
CA LEU A 17 -5.66 -15.25 -1.74
C LEU A 17 -6.51 -16.33 -2.42
N SER A 18 -7.57 -15.93 -3.12
CA SER A 18 -8.41 -16.84 -3.91
C SER A 18 -7.76 -17.31 -5.21
N GLY A 19 -6.63 -16.71 -5.61
CA GLY A 19 -5.92 -17.03 -6.84
C GLY A 19 -6.62 -16.58 -8.13
N ARG A 20 -7.70 -15.79 -8.02
CA ARG A 20 -8.40 -15.16 -9.15
C ARG A 20 -7.46 -14.25 -9.93
N THR A 21 -6.62 -13.51 -9.21
CA THR A 21 -5.54 -12.70 -9.78
C THR A 21 -4.21 -13.39 -9.50
N LYS A 22 -3.35 -13.42 -10.51
CA LYS A 22 -1.96 -13.86 -10.34
C LYS A 22 -1.12 -12.66 -9.96
N ASP A 23 -0.45 -12.73 -8.81
CA ASP A 23 0.50 -11.71 -8.40
C ASP A 23 1.60 -11.54 -9.46
N ARG A 24 1.95 -10.28 -9.72
CA ARG A 24 3.10 -9.88 -10.53
C ARG A 24 4.01 -8.90 -9.79
N ASN A 25 3.59 -8.42 -8.62
CA ASN A 25 4.26 -7.34 -7.93
C ASN A 25 5.41 -7.86 -7.07
N ILE A 26 5.29 -9.07 -6.50
CA ILE A 26 6.33 -9.67 -5.66
C ILE A 26 7.61 -9.91 -6.47
N GLY A 27 7.48 -10.54 -7.64
CA GLY A 27 8.61 -10.81 -8.52
C GLY A 27 9.32 -9.52 -8.97
N HIS A 28 8.53 -8.53 -9.40
CA HIS A 28 9.07 -7.23 -9.81
C HIS A 28 9.80 -6.52 -8.66
N LEU A 29 9.22 -6.49 -7.45
CA LEU A 29 9.85 -5.86 -6.30
C LEU A 29 11.15 -6.58 -5.92
N ALA A 30 11.18 -7.91 -5.92
CA ALA A 30 12.38 -8.69 -5.60
C ALA A 30 13.53 -8.39 -6.57
N GLU A 31 13.25 -8.26 -7.87
CA GLU A 31 14.23 -7.84 -8.88
C GLU A 31 14.77 -6.44 -8.58
N VAL A 32 13.89 -5.48 -8.30
CA VAL A 32 14.29 -4.10 -7.98
C VAL A 32 15.13 -4.04 -6.69
N MET A 33 14.73 -4.74 -5.62
CA MET A 33 15.49 -4.79 -4.37
C MET A 33 16.88 -5.40 -4.57
N THR A 34 16.96 -6.49 -5.34
CA THR A 34 18.25 -7.13 -5.69
C THR A 34 19.18 -6.18 -6.41
N LEU A 35 18.66 -5.41 -7.38
CA LEU A 35 19.45 -4.40 -8.11
C LEU A 35 19.95 -3.27 -7.20
N LEU A 36 19.24 -2.97 -6.12
CA LEU A 36 19.60 -1.96 -5.13
C LEU A 36 20.49 -2.51 -4.00
N GLY A 37 20.78 -3.82 -3.99
CA GLY A 37 21.50 -4.47 -2.89
C GLY A 37 20.72 -4.53 -1.58
N ILE A 38 19.38 -4.53 -1.67
CA ILE A 38 18.47 -4.69 -0.53
C ILE A 38 17.94 -6.13 -0.55
N ASP A 39 17.99 -6.79 0.60
CA ASP A 39 17.47 -8.16 0.72
C ASP A 39 15.97 -8.12 1.02
N LEU A 40 15.15 -8.64 0.09
CA LEU A 40 13.72 -8.87 0.35
C LEU A 40 13.56 -10.13 1.20
N MET A 41 13.32 -9.96 2.50
CA MET A 41 13.38 -11.02 3.50
C MET A 41 12.06 -11.77 3.68
N GLU A 42 10.93 -11.07 3.57
CA GLU A 42 9.61 -11.63 3.86
C GLU A 42 8.56 -11.03 2.93
N VAL A 43 7.63 -11.87 2.48
CA VAL A 43 6.42 -11.43 1.79
C VAL A 43 5.21 -12.05 2.47
N ARG A 44 4.20 -11.23 2.78
CA ARG A 44 2.89 -11.67 3.26
C ARG A 44 1.82 -11.30 2.25
N ILE A 45 0.83 -12.18 2.11
CA ILE A 45 -0.41 -11.92 1.39
C ILE A 45 -1.54 -11.99 2.41
N VAL A 46 -2.35 -10.95 2.52
CA VAL A 46 -3.47 -10.85 3.47
C VAL A 46 -4.76 -10.44 2.75
N SER A 47 -5.89 -10.70 3.39
CA SER A 47 -7.22 -10.28 2.94
C SER A 47 -7.40 -8.77 3.07
N ASP A 48 -8.45 -8.25 2.44
CA ASP A 48 -8.93 -6.86 2.62
C ASP A 48 -9.64 -6.67 3.98
N ASP A 49 -8.95 -7.07 5.06
CA ASP A 49 -9.39 -6.94 6.44
C ASP A 49 -8.41 -6.05 7.23
N GLN A 50 -8.95 -5.02 7.89
CA GLN A 50 -8.12 -4.02 8.58
C GLN A 50 -7.26 -4.65 9.69
N ALA A 51 -7.78 -5.61 10.44
CA ALA A 51 -7.03 -6.22 11.54
C ALA A 51 -5.88 -7.08 11.01
N ALA A 52 -6.11 -7.84 9.93
CA ALA A 52 -5.08 -8.62 9.24
C ALA A 52 -3.96 -7.71 8.68
N ILE A 53 -4.32 -6.60 8.03
CA ILE A 53 -3.34 -5.64 7.49
C ILE A 53 -2.53 -5.02 8.64
N VAL A 54 -3.19 -4.56 9.71
CA VAL A 54 -2.52 -3.94 10.86
C VAL A 54 -1.55 -4.90 11.56
N GLU A 55 -1.93 -6.16 11.76
CA GLU A 55 -1.03 -7.18 12.33
C GLU A 55 0.19 -7.36 11.45
N ALA A 56 -0.02 -7.57 10.14
CA ALA A 56 1.06 -7.82 9.20
C ALA A 56 2.04 -6.64 9.12
N VAL A 57 1.53 -5.40 9.02
CA VAL A 57 2.36 -4.18 9.02
C VAL A 57 3.21 -4.11 10.27
N ASN A 58 2.61 -4.33 11.45
CA ASN A 58 3.33 -4.28 12.72
C ASN A 58 4.40 -5.37 12.84
N ALA A 59 4.10 -6.59 12.40
CA ALA A 59 5.06 -7.67 12.43
C ALA A 59 6.22 -7.46 11.46
N LEU A 60 5.96 -6.96 10.25
CA LEU A 60 6.97 -6.73 9.21
C LEU A 60 7.86 -5.53 9.55
N ARG A 61 7.30 -4.40 10.00
CA ARG A 61 8.06 -3.18 10.29
C ARG A 61 9.03 -3.31 11.47
N GLN A 62 8.80 -4.29 12.36
CA GLN A 62 9.70 -4.56 13.49
C GLN A 62 10.96 -5.32 13.09
N ARG A 63 10.97 -5.96 11.91
CA ARG A 63 12.02 -6.91 11.49
C ARG A 63 12.78 -6.47 10.25
N ASN A 64 12.31 -5.44 9.56
CA ASN A 64 12.83 -5.01 8.26
C ASN A 64 12.96 -3.49 8.22
N ASP A 65 13.96 -3.00 7.49
CA ASP A 65 14.19 -1.56 7.33
C ASP A 65 13.10 -0.90 6.45
N TYR A 66 12.65 -1.62 5.43
CA TYR A 66 11.57 -1.18 4.54
C TYR A 66 10.39 -2.15 4.53
N VAL A 67 9.18 -1.62 4.45
CA VAL A 67 7.96 -2.39 4.19
C VAL A 67 7.22 -1.77 3.02
N PHE A 68 6.99 -2.56 1.97
CA PHE A 68 6.23 -2.15 0.79
C PHE A 68 4.83 -2.76 0.85
N THR A 69 3.80 -1.96 0.61
CA THR A 69 2.42 -2.46 0.48
C THR A 69 1.97 -2.44 -0.98
N SER A 70 1.14 -3.39 -1.37
CA SER A 70 0.50 -3.40 -2.69
C SER A 70 -0.94 -3.91 -2.60
N GLY A 71 -1.88 -3.21 -3.25
CA GLY A 71 -3.32 -3.50 -3.19
C GLY A 71 -4.08 -2.60 -2.22
N GLY A 72 -5.41 -2.54 -2.37
CA GLY A 72 -6.31 -1.80 -1.49
C GLY A 72 -6.19 -0.26 -1.51
N ILE A 73 -5.75 0.34 -2.62
CA ILE A 73 -5.52 1.80 -2.78
C ILE A 73 -6.40 2.49 -3.85
N GLY A 74 -7.34 1.75 -4.43
CA GLY A 74 -8.27 2.26 -5.43
C GLY A 74 -9.45 3.04 -4.85
N PRO A 75 -10.49 3.29 -5.67
CA PRO A 75 -11.65 4.09 -5.30
C PRO A 75 -12.79 3.30 -4.64
N THR A 76 -12.66 1.98 -4.45
CA THR A 76 -13.76 1.14 -3.94
C THR A 76 -13.83 1.16 -2.41
N HIS A 77 -14.81 0.46 -1.83
CA HIS A 77 -15.03 0.46 -0.38
C HIS A 77 -14.13 -0.53 0.35
N ASP A 78 -13.72 -1.59 -0.34
CA ASP A 78 -12.74 -2.59 0.05
C ASP A 78 -11.29 -2.09 -0.09
N ASP A 79 -11.05 -0.98 -0.80
CA ASP A 79 -9.76 -0.29 -0.79
C ASP A 79 -9.52 0.44 0.55
N ILE A 80 -8.96 -0.30 1.52
CA ILE A 80 -8.77 0.15 2.92
C ILE A 80 -7.31 0.25 3.36
N THR A 81 -6.34 0.13 2.46
CA THR A 81 -4.91 0.11 2.83
C THR A 81 -4.48 1.38 3.56
N ALA A 82 -4.88 2.56 3.08
CA ALA A 82 -4.57 3.83 3.76
C ALA A 82 -5.14 3.90 5.19
N ASP A 83 -6.34 3.37 5.39
CA ASP A 83 -7.01 3.29 6.69
C ASP A 83 -6.27 2.35 7.66
N ALA A 84 -5.89 1.18 7.16
CA ALA A 84 -5.15 0.20 7.94
C ALA A 84 -3.74 0.70 8.31
N ILE A 85 -3.05 1.41 7.41
CA ILE A 85 -1.77 2.05 7.72
C ILE A 85 -1.95 3.14 8.77
N GLY A 86 -2.98 3.99 8.64
CA GLY A 86 -3.31 4.98 9.66
C GLY A 86 -3.49 4.34 11.04
N ALA A 87 -4.27 3.26 11.11
CA ALA A 87 -4.48 2.51 12.35
C ALA A 87 -3.19 1.86 12.90
N ALA A 88 -2.32 1.31 12.06
CA ALA A 88 -1.07 0.68 12.49
C ALA A 88 -0.04 1.67 13.07
N PHE A 89 -0.13 2.94 12.68
CA PHE A 89 0.76 4.00 13.14
C PHE A 89 0.10 4.97 14.13
N ASP A 90 -1.16 4.72 14.51
CA ASP A 90 -1.98 5.61 15.35
C ASP A 90 -2.04 7.05 14.79
N LEU A 91 -2.23 7.13 13.47
CA LEU A 91 -2.29 8.39 12.72
C LEU A 91 -3.69 8.61 12.15
N PRO A 92 -4.21 9.85 12.19
CA PRO A 92 -5.45 10.18 11.51
C PRO A 92 -5.26 10.09 10.00
N VAL A 93 -6.30 9.61 9.30
CA VAL A 93 -6.33 9.55 7.84
C VAL A 93 -7.08 10.76 7.31
N ILE A 94 -6.40 11.54 6.49
CA ILE A 94 -6.91 12.79 5.92
C ILE A 94 -6.94 12.71 4.40
N HIS A 95 -7.76 13.55 3.77
CA HIS A 95 -7.59 13.84 2.35
C HIS A 95 -6.39 14.76 2.18
N ASP A 96 -5.31 14.26 1.56
CA ASP A 96 -4.12 15.06 1.33
C ASP A 96 -4.40 16.10 0.22
N PRO A 97 -4.13 17.40 0.47
CA PRO A 97 -4.40 18.45 -0.50
C PRO A 97 -3.60 18.30 -1.81
N ARG A 98 -2.36 17.80 -1.74
CA ARG A 98 -1.49 17.59 -2.92
C ARG A 98 -2.04 16.45 -3.77
N ALA A 99 -2.39 15.32 -3.15
CA ALA A 99 -3.01 14.19 -3.84
C ALA A 99 -4.36 14.59 -4.48
N THR A 100 -5.12 15.43 -3.78
CA THR A 100 -6.38 15.99 -4.28
C THR A 100 -6.16 16.84 -5.53
N GLU A 101 -5.20 17.77 -5.50
CA GLU A 101 -4.86 18.61 -6.66
C GLU A 101 -4.38 17.78 -7.85
N ILE A 102 -3.54 16.77 -7.61
CA ILE A 102 -3.03 15.87 -8.65
C ILE A 102 -4.19 15.13 -9.33
N LEU A 103 -5.08 14.52 -8.55
CA LEU A 103 -6.19 13.75 -9.10
C LEU A 103 -7.25 14.65 -9.75
N GLU A 104 -7.55 15.80 -9.17
CA GLU A 104 -8.49 16.76 -9.75
C GLU A 104 -8.03 17.20 -11.15
N ARG A 105 -6.75 17.58 -11.29
CA ARG A 105 -6.17 17.91 -12.60
C ARG A 105 -6.25 16.73 -13.58
N HIS A 106 -5.85 15.53 -13.15
CA HIS A 106 -5.87 14.33 -13.97
C HIS A 106 -7.27 13.97 -14.49
N TYR A 107 -8.30 14.14 -13.66
CA TYR A 107 -9.69 13.89 -14.07
C TYR A 107 -10.25 15.01 -14.96
N ALA A 108 -9.93 16.26 -14.66
CA ALA A 108 -10.34 17.42 -15.47
C ALA A 108 -9.80 17.35 -16.90
N GLU A 109 -8.50 17.03 -17.08
CA GLU A 109 -7.86 16.86 -18.39
C GLU A 109 -8.54 15.77 -19.26
N ARG A 110 -9.20 14.81 -18.62
CA ARG A 110 -9.90 13.71 -19.28
C ARG A 110 -11.40 13.96 -19.46
N GLY A 111 -11.91 15.10 -19.01
CA GLY A 111 -13.34 15.42 -19.01
C GLY A 111 -14.17 14.48 -18.13
N ILE A 112 -13.56 13.93 -17.08
CA ILE A 112 -14.19 12.97 -16.16
C ILE A 112 -14.46 13.67 -14.82
N GLU A 113 -15.63 13.44 -14.24
CA GLU A 113 -15.98 13.99 -12.93
C GLU A 113 -15.11 13.44 -11.80
N PHE A 114 -14.64 14.28 -10.89
CA PHE A 114 -13.92 13.84 -9.69
C PHE A 114 -14.90 13.48 -8.56
N THR A 115 -15.51 12.30 -8.66
CA THR A 115 -16.54 11.80 -7.73
C THR A 115 -15.99 11.52 -6.33
N ASP A 116 -16.87 11.42 -5.33
CA ASP A 116 -16.46 11.12 -3.95
C ASP A 116 -15.74 9.77 -3.81
N ALA A 117 -16.12 8.76 -4.60
CA ALA A 117 -15.40 7.48 -4.66
C ALA A 117 -13.94 7.68 -5.11
N ARG A 118 -13.69 8.55 -6.09
CA ARG A 118 -12.34 8.88 -6.56
C ARG A 118 -11.57 9.71 -5.55
N LYS A 119 -12.25 10.62 -4.83
CA LYS A 119 -11.63 11.39 -3.73
C LYS A 119 -11.13 10.48 -2.60
N ARG A 120 -11.70 9.28 -2.42
CA ARG A 120 -11.16 8.30 -1.45
C ARG A 120 -9.70 7.97 -1.72
N MET A 121 -9.25 7.98 -2.97
CA MET A 121 -7.85 7.73 -3.35
C MET A 121 -6.88 8.84 -2.91
N THR A 122 -7.38 9.98 -2.42
CA THR A 122 -6.54 11.05 -1.84
C THR A 122 -6.34 10.88 -0.34
N ARG A 123 -6.95 9.85 0.25
CA ARG A 123 -6.86 9.57 1.69
C ARG A 123 -5.53 8.93 2.02
N MET A 124 -4.82 9.48 3.00
CA MET A 124 -3.57 8.91 3.50
C MET A 124 -3.33 9.30 4.97
N PRO A 125 -2.49 8.55 5.70
CA PRO A 125 -2.09 8.90 7.06
C PRO A 125 -1.42 10.27 7.10
N GLN A 126 -1.77 11.09 8.09
CA GLN A 126 -1.21 12.42 8.25
C GLN A 126 0.32 12.36 8.39
N GLY A 127 1.02 13.20 7.62
CA GLY A 127 2.49 13.28 7.63
C GLY A 127 3.19 12.30 6.69
N SER A 128 2.44 11.59 5.84
CA SER A 128 2.97 10.76 4.75
C SER A 128 3.41 11.54 3.52
#